data_AF-A0A1M5ECG3-F1
#
_entry.id   AF-A0A1M5ECG3-F1
#
_cell.length_a   1.000
_cell.length_b   1.000
_cell.length_c   1.000
_cell.angle_alpha   90.00
_cell.angle_beta   90.00
_cell.angle_gamma   90.00
#
_symmetry.space_group_name_H-M   'P 1'
#
loop_
_entity.id
_entity.type
_entity.pdbx_description
1 polymer ?
#
loop_
_entity_poly.entity_id
_entity_poly.type
_entity_poly.pdbx_seq_one_letter_code
_entity_poly.pdbx_strand_id
1 'polypeptide(L)'
;MRDFSDSRLSILNVAIKCGIEILKRAGMDEYMARCPFCGDTDNPRYGHLMLNIAKDAYHCVRCGEKGFAIGLYARLHGIDNKQAYRELMEMDDESPKVEIKRVPQNPVASLETRDRVYRAFLSRLKLSKEHLKNLIQRGLSWEVIAYNLYRSAPVYKKERREICRTLVNDGYDLKGVPGFYKDSSGNWTFSGYSGFFIPVRDVQGRIQGLQVRLDNNDEEKKYCWFSSEGKPEGTPAHAWIGVSGGPAKTVLVTEGPLKADVAHYLSRYTFIAVPGVNSIRGIEQVLKELYAERVYIAFDTDKATNVYVKKAEDTLKSLLEKNGFDVRIKDWDRRYKGVDDYLLALKKEKVKKVV
;
A
#
# COMPACT_ATOMS: atom_id res chain seq x y z
N MET A 1 -36.29 11.48 10.87
CA MET A 1 -35.21 10.54 10.50
C MET A 1 -34.21 11.36 9.72
N ARG A 2 -32.95 11.49 10.16
CA ARG A 2 -31.97 12.35 9.46
C ARG A 2 -31.61 11.69 8.14
N ASP A 3 -31.85 12.39 7.04
CA ASP A 3 -31.48 11.92 5.72
C ASP A 3 -30.01 12.25 5.48
N PHE A 4 -29.15 11.25 5.66
CA PHE A 4 -27.71 11.36 5.41
C PHE A 4 -27.37 11.18 3.92
N SER A 5 -28.36 11.07 3.03
CA SER A 5 -28.16 10.97 1.58
C SER A 5 -28.25 12.31 0.85
N ASP A 6 -28.51 13.40 1.57
CA ASP A 6 -28.52 14.76 1.01
C ASP A 6 -27.13 15.16 0.49
N SER A 7 -27.07 15.59 -0.77
CA SER A 7 -25.83 15.98 -1.46
C SER A 7 -25.06 17.08 -0.73
N ARG A 8 -25.76 17.96 0.01
CA ARG A 8 -25.12 19.00 0.83
C ARG A 8 -24.19 18.44 1.90
N LEU A 9 -24.45 17.21 2.34
CA LEU A 9 -23.67 16.51 3.36
C LEU A 9 -22.60 15.62 2.76
N SER A 10 -22.46 15.58 1.42
CA SER A 10 -21.43 14.80 0.75
C SER A 10 -20.04 15.30 1.12
N ILE A 11 -19.07 14.38 1.19
CA ILE A 11 -17.71 14.75 1.59
C ILE A 11 -17.06 15.77 0.65
N LEU A 12 -17.38 15.73 -0.66
CA LEU A 12 -16.83 16.70 -1.62
C LEU A 12 -17.44 18.08 -1.41
N ASN A 13 -18.76 18.16 -1.22
CA ASN A 13 -19.42 19.43 -0.97
C ASN A 13 -18.93 20.06 0.33
N VAL A 14 -18.83 19.27 1.40
CA VAL A 14 -18.28 19.75 2.67
C VAL A 14 -16.83 20.21 2.51
N ALA A 15 -15.99 19.47 1.78
CA ALA A 15 -14.62 19.87 1.53
C ALA A 15 -14.54 21.22 0.79
N ILE A 16 -15.36 21.42 -0.24
CA ILE A 16 -15.45 22.69 -0.98
C ILE A 16 -15.87 23.84 -0.05
N LYS A 17 -16.94 23.63 0.74
CA LYS A 17 -17.43 24.62 1.72
C LYS A 17 -16.39 24.99 2.78
N CYS A 18 -15.53 24.04 3.13
CA CYS A 18 -14.41 24.26 4.04
C CYS A 18 -13.17 24.87 3.35
N GLY A 19 -13.23 25.22 2.06
CA GLY A 19 -12.09 25.76 1.30
C GLY A 19 -10.94 24.77 1.10
N ILE A 20 -11.21 23.46 1.18
CA ILE A 20 -10.20 22.43 1.01
C ILE A 20 -9.87 22.28 -0.47
N GLU A 21 -8.60 22.50 -0.83
CA GLU A 21 -8.11 22.32 -2.20
C GLU A 21 -8.10 20.82 -2.59
N ILE A 22 -9.05 20.42 -3.44
CA ILE A 22 -9.12 19.09 -4.04
C ILE A 22 -8.21 19.07 -5.27
N LEU A 23 -7.17 18.23 -5.24
CA LEU A 23 -6.13 18.22 -6.27
C LEU A 23 -6.49 17.34 -7.46
N LYS A 24 -6.87 16.08 -7.18
CA LYS A 24 -7.13 15.08 -8.22
C LYS A 24 -7.94 13.91 -7.69
N ARG A 25 -8.58 13.18 -8.60
CA ARG A 25 -9.12 11.85 -8.30
C ARG A 25 -7.96 10.86 -8.11
N ALA A 26 -7.95 10.17 -6.98
CA ALA A 26 -6.90 9.23 -6.59
C ALA A 26 -7.33 7.75 -6.70
N GLY A 27 -8.63 7.49 -6.69
CA GLY A 27 -9.23 6.17 -6.86
C GLY A 27 -10.62 6.28 -7.46
N MET A 28 -11.32 5.15 -7.55
CA MET A 28 -12.70 5.13 -8.04
C MET A 28 -13.60 6.01 -7.15
N ASP A 29 -13.57 5.79 -5.85
CA ASP A 29 -14.37 6.54 -4.89
C ASP A 29 -13.54 7.51 -4.05
N GLU A 30 -12.32 7.85 -4.49
CA GLU A 30 -11.37 8.58 -3.66
C GLU A 30 -10.77 9.78 -4.38
N TYR A 31 -10.82 10.94 -3.72
CA TYR A 31 -10.16 12.17 -4.15
C TYR A 31 -9.01 12.51 -3.21
N MET A 32 -7.92 13.02 -3.75
CA MET A 32 -6.77 13.52 -3.01
C MET A 32 -6.89 15.03 -2.90
N ALA A 33 -6.72 15.55 -1.69
CA ALA A 33 -6.85 16.95 -1.33
C ALA A 33 -5.74 17.37 -0.35
N ARG A 34 -5.62 18.68 -0.14
CA ARG A 34 -4.73 19.26 0.88
C ARG A 34 -5.29 19.03 2.27
N CYS A 35 -4.47 18.56 3.20
CA CYS A 35 -4.93 18.37 4.57
C CYS A 35 -4.96 19.70 5.35
N PRO A 36 -6.13 20.17 5.82
CA PRO A 36 -6.21 21.43 6.58
C PRO A 36 -5.63 21.32 8.00
N PHE A 37 -5.44 20.10 8.51
CA PHE A 37 -5.05 19.86 9.90
C PHE A 37 -3.54 19.78 10.12
N CYS A 38 -2.80 19.27 9.13
CA CYS A 38 -1.35 19.12 9.24
C CYS A 38 -0.57 19.99 8.25
N GLY A 39 -1.25 20.83 7.47
CA GLY A 39 -0.71 21.43 6.25
C GLY A 39 -0.42 20.37 5.18
N ASP A 40 0.30 20.76 4.13
CA ASP A 40 0.69 19.88 3.03
C ASP A 40 2.10 20.21 2.50
N THR A 41 2.61 19.45 1.54
CA THR A 41 3.90 19.71 0.88
C THR A 41 3.80 20.84 -0.14
N ASP A 42 4.91 21.50 -0.45
CA ASP A 42 4.98 22.51 -1.52
C ASP A 42 4.74 21.91 -2.93
N ASN A 43 4.74 20.58 -3.06
CA ASN A 43 4.44 19.91 -4.31
C ASN A 43 2.97 20.16 -4.71
N PRO A 44 2.69 20.86 -5.82
CA PRO A 44 1.32 21.22 -6.22
C PRO A 44 0.47 20.01 -6.63
N ARG A 45 1.08 18.83 -6.84
CA ARG A 45 0.40 17.63 -7.33
C ARG A 45 0.16 16.57 -6.26
N TYR A 46 0.56 16.83 -5.02
CA TYR A 46 0.54 15.83 -3.96
C TYR A 46 -0.20 16.37 -2.74
N GLY A 47 -1.09 15.55 -2.20
CA GLY A 47 -1.86 15.85 -1.00
C GLY A 47 -2.01 14.59 -0.16
N HIS A 48 -2.24 14.76 1.13
CA HIS A 48 -2.35 13.63 2.06
C HIS A 48 -3.78 13.32 2.49
N LEU A 49 -4.73 14.22 2.24
CA LEU A 49 -6.12 14.04 2.63
C LEU A 49 -6.85 13.26 1.55
N MET A 50 -7.32 12.07 1.90
CA MET A 50 -8.15 11.25 1.03
C MET A 50 -9.62 11.45 1.38
N LEU A 51 -10.43 11.84 0.40
CA LEU A 51 -11.87 12.06 0.51
C LEU A 51 -12.60 10.91 -0.19
N ASN A 52 -13.26 10.05 0.57
CA ASN A 52 -13.98 8.89 0.08
C ASN A 52 -15.47 9.21 -0.13
N ILE A 53 -15.89 9.30 -1.39
CA ILE A 53 -17.24 9.72 -1.79
C ILE A 53 -18.30 8.63 -1.62
N ALA A 54 -17.89 7.36 -1.46
CA ALA A 54 -18.83 6.27 -1.22
C ALA A 54 -19.19 6.12 0.27
N LYS A 55 -18.29 6.54 1.16
CA LYS A 55 -18.45 6.46 2.62
C LYS A 55 -18.74 7.82 3.27
N ASP A 56 -18.73 8.89 2.48
CA ASP A 56 -18.71 10.27 2.94
C ASP A 56 -17.73 10.50 4.09
N ALA A 57 -16.52 9.96 3.90
CA ALA A 57 -15.48 9.90 4.92
C ALA A 57 -14.18 10.51 4.41
N TYR A 58 -13.36 11.01 5.34
CA TYR A 58 -12.00 11.45 5.03
C TYR A 58 -10.97 10.74 5.89
N HIS A 59 -9.75 10.64 5.37
CA HIS A 59 -8.59 10.14 6.09
C HIS A 59 -7.32 10.77 5.54
N CYS A 60 -6.51 11.39 6.41
CA CYS A 60 -5.20 11.87 6.07
C CYS A 60 -4.15 10.77 6.27
N VAL A 61 -3.52 10.32 5.17
CA VAL A 61 -2.51 9.25 5.22
C VAL A 61 -1.22 9.65 5.94
N ARG A 62 -1.02 10.96 6.16
CA ARG A 62 0.13 11.51 6.89
C ARG A 62 -0.14 11.65 8.37
N CYS A 63 -1.08 12.51 8.77
CA CYS A 63 -1.31 12.80 10.19
C CYS A 63 -2.28 11.84 10.89
N GLY A 64 -2.95 10.97 10.12
CA GLY A 64 -3.92 9.99 10.62
C GLY A 64 -5.29 10.57 10.94
N GLU A 65 -5.50 11.86 10.72
CA GLU A 65 -6.77 12.52 10.97
C GLU A 65 -7.87 11.96 10.08
N LYS A 66 -9.02 11.62 10.65
CA LYS A 66 -10.10 10.94 9.92
C LYS A 66 -11.46 11.22 10.52
N GLY A 67 -12.50 11.02 9.73
CA GLY A 67 -13.88 11.18 10.16
C GLY A 67 -14.86 11.12 8.99
N PHE A 68 -16.06 11.64 9.22
CA PHE A 68 -17.10 11.77 8.21
C PHE A 68 -17.31 13.24 7.83
N ALA A 69 -18.02 13.49 6.73
CA ALA A 69 -18.24 14.82 6.17
C ALA A 69 -18.71 15.85 7.22
N ILE A 70 -19.80 15.58 7.95
CA ILE A 70 -20.29 16.52 8.99
C ILE A 70 -19.21 16.81 10.05
N GLY A 71 -18.48 15.78 10.47
CA GLY A 71 -17.41 15.91 11.46
C GLY A 71 -16.19 16.68 10.95
N LEU A 72 -15.95 16.69 9.64
CA LEU A 72 -14.93 17.53 9.01
C LEU A 72 -15.26 19.01 9.20
N TYR A 73 -16.48 19.40 8.81
CA TYR A 73 -16.99 20.77 8.99
C TYR A 73 -16.98 21.16 10.47
N ALA A 74 -17.58 20.33 11.33
CA ALA A 74 -17.65 20.58 12.77
C ALA A 74 -16.28 20.88 13.38
N ARG A 75 -15.27 20.08 13.02
CA ARG A 75 -13.91 20.24 13.52
C ARG A 75 -13.22 21.50 13.02
N LEU A 76 -13.37 21.84 11.74
CA LEU A 76 -12.75 23.03 11.16
C LEU A 76 -13.37 24.33 11.70
N HIS A 77 -14.63 24.29 12.10
CA HIS A 77 -15.37 25.44 12.63
C HIS A 77 -15.41 25.47 14.18
N GLY A 78 -14.87 24.46 14.87
CA GLY A 78 -14.87 24.42 16.33
C GLY A 78 -16.26 24.24 16.96
N ILE A 79 -17.19 23.57 16.25
CA ILE A 79 -18.59 23.39 16.67
C ILE A 79 -18.93 21.90 16.81
N ASP A 80 -20.11 21.61 17.38
CA ASP A 80 -20.59 20.23 17.47
C ASP A 80 -21.24 19.74 16.15
N ASN A 81 -21.40 18.41 16.01
CA ASN A 81 -21.98 17.80 14.82
C ASN A 81 -23.45 18.21 14.56
N LYS A 82 -24.20 18.60 15.59
CA LYS A 82 -25.61 19.00 15.46
C LYS A 82 -25.71 20.40 14.89
N GLN A 83 -24.84 21.30 15.31
CA GLN A 83 -24.71 22.64 14.74
C GLN A 83 -24.17 22.57 13.32
N ALA A 84 -23.10 21.81 13.08
CA ALA A 84 -22.54 21.60 11.74
C ALA A 84 -23.59 21.10 10.74
N TYR A 85 -24.42 20.13 11.14
CA TYR A 85 -25.52 19.65 10.31
C TYR A 85 -26.50 20.77 9.95
N ARG A 86 -26.89 21.62 10.90
CA ARG A 86 -27.84 22.71 10.63
C ARG A 86 -27.26 23.72 9.64
N GLU A 87 -26.03 24.18 9.89
CA GLU A 87 -25.36 25.14 9.02
C GLU A 87 -25.18 24.60 7.59
N LEU A 88 -24.73 23.34 7.45
CA LEU A 88 -24.56 22.71 6.14
C LEU A 88 -25.86 22.59 5.33
N MET A 89 -27.00 22.40 6.02
CA MET A 89 -28.32 22.30 5.40
C MET A 89 -28.91 23.65 5.02
N GLU A 90 -28.45 24.75 5.63
CA GLU A 90 -28.85 26.12 5.27
C GLU A 90 -28.04 26.69 4.10
N MET A 91 -26.89 26.10 3.81
CA MET A 91 -26.03 26.48 2.69
C MET A 91 -26.48 25.85 1.37
N ASP A 92 -26.16 26.54 0.27
CA ASP A 92 -26.36 26.04 -1.09
C ASP A 92 -25.61 24.72 -1.34
N ASP A 93 -26.11 23.94 -2.30
CA ASP A 93 -25.45 22.72 -2.74
C ASP A 93 -24.45 23.03 -3.86
N GLU A 94 -23.16 22.99 -3.53
CA GLU A 94 -22.05 23.16 -4.46
C GLU A 94 -21.45 21.80 -4.88
N SER A 95 -22.19 20.71 -4.67
CA SER A 95 -21.73 19.36 -5.00
C SER A 95 -21.29 19.31 -6.47
N PRO A 96 -20.03 18.91 -6.75
CA PRO A 96 -19.62 18.69 -8.11
C PRO A 96 -20.50 17.59 -8.71
N LYS A 97 -20.99 17.78 -9.93
CA LYS A 97 -21.73 16.75 -10.68
C LYS A 97 -20.78 15.62 -11.04
N VAL A 98 -20.53 14.71 -10.10
CA VAL A 98 -19.69 13.53 -10.31
C VAL A 98 -20.60 12.38 -10.72
N GLU A 99 -20.59 12.01 -12.01
CA GLU A 99 -21.17 10.73 -12.43
C GLU A 99 -20.30 9.58 -11.89
N ILE A 100 -20.74 8.96 -10.79
CA ILE A 100 -20.12 7.74 -10.28
C ILE A 100 -20.64 6.56 -11.09
N LYS A 101 -19.97 6.25 -12.22
CA LYS A 101 -20.21 4.97 -12.92
C LYS A 101 -19.67 3.82 -12.06
N ARG A 102 -20.51 3.26 -11.20
CA ARG A 102 -20.18 2.08 -10.39
C ARG A 102 -20.05 0.87 -11.30
N VAL A 103 -18.82 0.53 -11.67
CA VAL A 103 -18.51 -0.75 -12.31
C VAL A 103 -18.55 -1.83 -11.22
N PRO A 104 -19.40 -2.86 -11.34
CA PRO A 104 -19.42 -3.97 -10.38
C PRO A 104 -18.04 -4.57 -10.23
N GLN A 105 -17.56 -4.64 -8.99
CA GLN A 105 -16.26 -5.24 -8.65
C GLN A 105 -16.46 -6.66 -8.12
N ASN A 106 -15.52 -7.53 -8.47
CA ASN A 106 -15.51 -8.89 -7.93
C ASN A 106 -14.95 -8.88 -6.50
N PRO A 107 -15.50 -9.68 -5.57
CA PRO A 107 -14.90 -9.88 -4.27
C PRO A 107 -13.49 -10.47 -4.42
N VAL A 108 -12.61 -10.16 -3.49
CA VAL A 108 -11.24 -10.69 -3.49
C VAL A 108 -11.29 -12.21 -3.32
N ALA A 109 -10.67 -12.93 -4.27
CA ALA A 109 -10.59 -14.38 -4.26
C ALA A 109 -9.83 -14.91 -3.04
N SER A 110 -10.02 -16.20 -2.76
CA SER A 110 -9.33 -16.89 -1.68
C SER A 110 -7.81 -16.73 -1.82
N LEU A 111 -7.10 -16.79 -0.68
CA LEU A 111 -5.65 -16.69 -0.68
C LEU A 111 -4.99 -17.81 -1.51
N GLU A 112 -5.56 -19.02 -1.48
CA GLU A 112 -5.09 -20.14 -2.27
C GLU A 112 -5.21 -19.88 -3.79
N THR A 113 -6.37 -19.40 -4.24
CA THR A 113 -6.57 -19.04 -5.66
C THR A 113 -5.59 -17.94 -6.07
N ARG A 114 -5.43 -16.89 -5.25
CA ARG A 114 -4.48 -15.80 -5.52
C ARG A 114 -3.06 -16.31 -5.65
N ASP A 115 -2.59 -17.14 -4.72
CA ASP A 115 -1.23 -17.70 -4.77
C ASP A 115 -1.00 -18.50 -6.05
N ARG A 116 -1.91 -19.43 -6.37
CA ARG A 116 -1.83 -20.28 -7.56
C ARG A 116 -1.76 -19.44 -8.84
N VAL A 117 -2.65 -18.46 -8.97
CA VAL A 117 -2.71 -17.57 -10.14
C VAL A 117 -1.46 -16.69 -10.23
N TYR A 118 -1.02 -16.06 -9.13
CA TYR A 118 0.16 -15.20 -9.16
C TYR A 118 1.44 -15.97 -9.47
N ARG A 119 1.63 -17.19 -8.94
CA ARG A 119 2.80 -18.01 -9.29
C ARG A 119 2.81 -18.38 -10.77
N ALA A 120 1.67 -18.80 -11.30
CA ALA A 120 1.52 -19.12 -12.72
C ALA A 120 1.74 -17.87 -13.59
N PHE A 121 1.20 -16.73 -13.18
CA PHE A 121 1.38 -15.47 -13.88
C PHE A 121 2.87 -15.08 -13.92
N LEU A 122 3.54 -15.02 -12.78
CA LEU A 122 4.94 -14.62 -12.67
C LEU A 122 5.90 -15.59 -13.38
N SER A 123 5.57 -16.89 -13.45
CA SER A 123 6.41 -17.87 -14.16
C SER A 123 6.44 -17.64 -15.68
N ARG A 124 5.43 -16.96 -16.23
CA ARG A 124 5.34 -16.61 -17.67
C ARG A 124 6.02 -15.28 -18.02
N LEU A 125 6.42 -14.51 -17.01
CA LEU A 125 7.07 -13.22 -17.21
C LEU A 125 8.59 -13.35 -17.21
N LYS A 126 9.25 -12.36 -17.80
CA LYS A 126 10.70 -12.21 -17.78
C LYS A 126 11.11 -11.06 -16.86
N LEU A 127 12.36 -11.06 -16.42
CA LEU A 127 12.97 -9.93 -15.72
C LEU A 127 13.94 -9.25 -16.69
N SER A 128 13.78 -7.95 -16.89
CA SER A 128 14.66 -7.15 -17.76
C SER A 128 16.06 -7.03 -17.14
N LYS A 129 17.07 -6.80 -17.98
CA LYS A 129 18.46 -6.61 -17.53
C LYS A 129 18.59 -5.42 -16.57
N GLU A 130 17.84 -4.35 -16.81
CA GLU A 130 17.83 -3.15 -15.97
C GLU A 130 17.26 -3.43 -14.58
N HIS A 131 16.13 -4.14 -14.49
CA HIS A 131 15.54 -4.51 -13.20
C HIS A 131 16.39 -5.53 -12.45
N LEU A 132 16.99 -6.48 -13.17
CA LEU A 132 17.97 -7.41 -12.59
C LEU A 132 19.16 -6.65 -11.98
N LYS A 133 19.73 -5.69 -12.72
CA LYS A 133 20.82 -4.83 -12.22
C LYS A 133 20.39 -4.05 -10.99
N ASN A 134 19.18 -3.49 -10.97
CA ASN A 134 18.63 -2.78 -9.81
C ASN A 134 18.58 -3.68 -8.57
N LEU A 135 18.05 -4.89 -8.71
CA LEU A 135 17.92 -5.85 -7.61
C LEU A 135 19.28 -6.35 -7.11
N ILE A 136 20.24 -6.58 -8.00
CA ILE A 136 21.62 -6.94 -7.64
C ILE A 136 22.30 -5.79 -6.89
N GLN A 137 22.09 -4.54 -7.31
CA GLN A 137 22.65 -3.36 -6.63
C GLN A 137 22.13 -3.21 -5.19
N ARG A 138 20.93 -3.72 -4.90
CA ARG A 138 20.36 -3.83 -3.55
C ARG A 138 20.97 -4.96 -2.72
N GLY A 139 21.88 -5.74 -3.28
CA GLY A 139 22.62 -6.79 -2.60
C GLY A 139 22.00 -8.18 -2.68
N LEU A 140 20.93 -8.37 -3.46
CA LEU A 140 20.34 -9.68 -3.72
C LEU A 140 21.20 -10.49 -4.69
N SER A 141 21.23 -11.81 -4.52
CA SER A 141 21.82 -12.73 -5.50
C SER A 141 20.79 -13.12 -6.57
N TRP A 142 21.27 -13.65 -7.69
CA TRP A 142 20.37 -14.08 -8.78
C TRP A 142 19.45 -15.22 -8.36
N GLU A 143 19.91 -16.13 -7.48
CA GLU A 143 19.11 -17.22 -6.92
C GLU A 143 17.94 -16.68 -6.11
N VAL A 144 18.21 -15.68 -5.26
CA VAL A 144 17.19 -15.05 -4.41
C VAL A 144 16.21 -14.25 -5.26
N ILE A 145 16.70 -13.57 -6.30
CA ILE A 145 15.85 -12.84 -7.25
C ILE A 145 14.90 -13.80 -7.98
N ALA A 146 15.40 -14.95 -8.41
CA ALA A 146 14.61 -16.00 -9.04
C ALA A 146 13.60 -16.61 -8.06
N TYR A 147 14.04 -16.99 -6.87
CA TYR A 147 13.21 -17.56 -5.80
C TYR A 147 12.09 -16.60 -5.37
N ASN A 148 12.39 -15.31 -5.25
CA ASN A 148 11.42 -14.29 -4.89
C ASN A 148 10.45 -13.94 -6.03
N LEU A 149 10.64 -14.51 -7.23
CA LEU A 149 9.78 -14.32 -8.40
C LEU A 149 9.62 -12.85 -8.83
N TYR A 150 10.67 -12.03 -8.72
CA TYR A 150 10.64 -10.69 -9.30
C TYR A 150 10.58 -10.75 -10.82
N ARG A 151 9.67 -9.97 -11.42
CA ARG A 151 9.40 -9.99 -12.87
C ARG A 151 9.05 -8.61 -13.39
N SER A 152 9.53 -8.24 -14.57
CA SER A 152 9.16 -6.98 -15.22
C SER A 152 7.70 -7.03 -15.67
N ALA A 153 6.98 -5.94 -15.46
CA ALA A 153 5.59 -5.81 -15.87
C ALA A 153 5.49 -5.62 -17.40
N PRO A 154 4.69 -6.43 -18.12
CA PRO A 154 4.46 -6.22 -19.53
C PRO A 154 3.69 -4.93 -19.82
N VAL A 155 4.23 -4.10 -20.70
CA VAL A 155 3.64 -2.80 -21.06
C VAL A 155 2.61 -2.95 -22.19
N TYR A 156 2.85 -3.85 -23.14
CA TYR A 156 2.03 -3.96 -24.35
C TYR A 156 0.73 -4.74 -24.12
N LYS A 157 -0.40 -4.11 -24.46
CA LYS A 157 -1.75 -4.70 -24.29
C LYS A 157 -1.89 -6.10 -24.91
N LYS A 158 -1.30 -6.32 -26.09
CA LYS A 158 -1.35 -7.60 -26.81
C LYS A 158 -0.69 -8.73 -26.00
N GLU A 159 0.50 -8.46 -25.46
CA GLU A 159 1.23 -9.41 -24.62
C GLU A 159 0.45 -9.74 -23.35
N ARG A 160 -0.13 -8.74 -22.68
CA ARG A 160 -0.95 -8.97 -21.48
C ARG A 160 -2.16 -9.86 -21.74
N ARG A 161 -2.87 -9.63 -22.86
CA ARG A 161 -4.01 -10.46 -23.26
C ARG A 161 -3.57 -11.90 -23.53
N GLU A 162 -2.44 -12.08 -24.19
CA GLU A 162 -1.90 -13.41 -24.50
C GLU A 162 -1.51 -14.19 -23.25
N ILE A 163 -0.89 -13.52 -22.27
CA ILE A 163 -0.59 -14.11 -20.96
C ILE A 163 -1.88 -14.54 -20.25
N CYS A 164 -2.90 -13.67 -20.18
CA CYS A 164 -4.19 -14.02 -19.58
C CYS A 164 -4.86 -15.19 -20.31
N ARG A 165 -4.86 -15.19 -21.64
CA ARG A 165 -5.43 -16.27 -22.45
C ARG A 165 -4.76 -17.60 -22.13
N THR A 166 -3.44 -17.60 -22.01
CA THR A 166 -2.66 -18.79 -21.64
C THR A 166 -3.02 -19.27 -20.23
N LEU A 167 -3.10 -18.36 -19.25
CA LEU A 167 -3.51 -18.72 -17.88
C LEU A 167 -4.91 -19.35 -17.85
N VAL A 168 -5.87 -18.77 -18.57
CA VAL A 168 -7.24 -19.31 -18.63
C VAL A 168 -7.25 -20.69 -19.31
N ASN A 169 -6.52 -20.85 -20.41
CA ASN A 169 -6.39 -22.14 -21.10
C ASN A 169 -5.77 -23.23 -20.21
N ASP A 170 -4.86 -22.84 -19.33
CA ASP A 170 -4.22 -23.75 -18.35
C ASP A 170 -5.08 -23.99 -17.10
N GLY A 171 -6.34 -23.52 -17.09
CA GLY A 171 -7.32 -23.80 -16.05
C GLY A 171 -7.29 -22.86 -14.84
N TYR A 172 -6.62 -21.71 -14.95
CA TYR A 172 -6.61 -20.71 -13.87
C TYR A 172 -7.81 -19.76 -13.97
N ASP A 173 -8.57 -19.64 -12.87
CA ASP A 173 -9.62 -18.62 -12.74
C ASP A 173 -9.03 -17.29 -12.29
N LEU A 174 -9.14 -16.29 -13.16
CA LEU A 174 -8.63 -14.92 -12.91
C LEU A 174 -9.65 -14.04 -12.17
N LYS A 175 -10.90 -14.50 -12.03
CA LYS A 175 -11.96 -13.74 -11.37
C LYS A 175 -11.64 -13.54 -9.89
N GLY A 176 -11.80 -12.31 -9.41
CA GLY A 176 -11.50 -12.00 -8.00
C GLY A 176 -10.00 -11.87 -7.70
N VAL A 177 -9.10 -12.04 -8.67
CA VAL A 177 -7.66 -11.89 -8.47
C VAL A 177 -7.24 -10.45 -8.79
N PRO A 178 -6.75 -9.68 -7.79
CA PRO A 178 -6.36 -8.29 -7.99
C PRO A 178 -5.38 -8.09 -9.15
N GLY A 179 -5.65 -7.07 -9.97
CA GLY A 179 -4.87 -6.71 -11.14
C GLY A 179 -5.40 -7.30 -12.44
N PHE A 180 -6.22 -8.37 -12.41
CA PHE A 180 -6.86 -8.95 -13.59
C PHE A 180 -8.27 -8.40 -13.79
N TYR A 181 -8.66 -8.16 -15.04
CA TYR A 181 -9.98 -7.63 -15.40
C TYR A 181 -10.35 -7.99 -16.84
N LYS A 182 -11.62 -7.80 -17.21
CA LYS A 182 -12.07 -7.92 -18.60
C LYS A 182 -12.06 -6.57 -19.31
N ASP A 183 -11.47 -6.52 -20.49
CA ASP A 183 -11.53 -5.33 -21.34
C ASP A 183 -12.90 -5.15 -22.00
N SER A 184 -13.05 -4.08 -22.79
CA SER A 184 -14.30 -3.75 -23.48
C SER A 184 -14.76 -4.81 -24.48
N SER A 185 -13.87 -5.72 -24.88
CA SER A 185 -14.19 -6.85 -25.78
C SER A 185 -14.51 -8.12 -25.00
N GLY A 186 -14.60 -8.06 -23.67
CA GLY A 186 -14.86 -9.21 -22.80
C GLY A 186 -13.66 -10.12 -22.58
N ASN A 187 -12.47 -9.75 -23.06
CA ASN A 187 -11.27 -10.58 -22.92
C ASN A 187 -10.53 -10.27 -21.61
N TRP A 188 -10.03 -11.32 -20.96
CA TRP A 188 -9.16 -11.15 -19.80
C TRP A 188 -7.86 -10.43 -20.18
N THR A 189 -7.50 -9.44 -19.38
CA THR A 189 -6.22 -8.73 -19.39
C THR A 189 -5.87 -8.34 -17.96
N PHE A 190 -4.80 -7.57 -17.77
CA PHE A 190 -4.42 -7.07 -16.45
C PHE A 190 -3.90 -5.63 -16.50
N SER A 191 -3.83 -4.99 -15.33
CA SER A 191 -3.36 -3.60 -15.19
C SER A 191 -1.91 -3.45 -15.62
N GLY A 192 -1.64 -2.48 -16.50
CA GLY A 192 -0.31 -2.27 -17.09
C GLY A 192 0.47 -1.24 -16.30
N TYR A 193 1.74 -1.53 -16.11
CA TYR A 193 2.67 -0.68 -15.40
C TYR A 193 4.02 -0.70 -16.13
N SER A 194 4.77 0.40 -16.05
CA SER A 194 6.22 0.37 -16.30
C SER A 194 6.89 0.13 -14.96
N GLY A 195 7.47 -1.05 -14.77
CA GLY A 195 8.03 -1.45 -13.48
C GLY A 195 8.32 -2.94 -13.37
N PHE A 196 8.55 -3.41 -12.15
CA PHE A 196 8.61 -4.83 -11.82
C PHE A 196 7.73 -5.20 -10.64
N PHE A 197 7.17 -6.41 -10.70
CA PHE A 197 6.37 -7.03 -9.67
C PHE A 197 7.21 -7.48 -8.47
N ILE A 198 6.68 -7.21 -7.29
CA ILE A 198 7.19 -7.60 -5.98
C ILE A 198 6.11 -8.46 -5.31
N PRO A 199 6.31 -9.79 -5.23
CA PRO A 199 5.36 -10.66 -4.55
C PRO A 199 5.32 -10.41 -3.04
N VAL A 200 4.12 -10.25 -2.50
CA VAL A 200 3.87 -10.07 -1.07
C VAL A 200 3.31 -11.37 -0.52
N ARG A 201 4.01 -11.95 0.46
CA ARG A 201 3.73 -13.30 0.99
C ARG A 201 3.11 -13.25 2.38
N ASP A 202 2.30 -14.25 2.69
CA ASP A 202 1.83 -14.52 4.05
C ASP A 202 2.86 -15.34 4.86
N VAL A 203 2.51 -15.71 6.10
CA VAL A 203 3.38 -16.52 6.97
C VAL A 203 3.68 -17.92 6.42
N GLN A 204 2.81 -18.46 5.57
CA GLN A 204 3.02 -19.75 4.90
C GLN A 204 3.77 -19.62 3.56
N GLY A 205 4.21 -18.42 3.19
CA GLY A 205 4.93 -18.16 1.95
C GLY A 205 4.04 -18.08 0.70
N ARG A 206 2.70 -18.05 0.87
CA ARG A 206 1.72 -17.89 -0.20
C ARG A 206 1.64 -16.44 -0.65
N ILE A 207 1.63 -16.19 -1.95
CA ILE A 207 1.51 -14.86 -2.54
C ILE A 207 0.08 -14.36 -2.37
N GLN A 208 -0.12 -13.41 -1.48
CA GLN A 208 -1.43 -12.78 -1.24
C GLN A 208 -1.68 -11.56 -2.15
N GLY A 209 -0.62 -10.93 -2.64
CA GLY A 209 -0.72 -9.77 -3.51
C GLY A 209 0.59 -9.46 -4.22
N LEU A 210 0.52 -8.51 -5.13
CA LEU A 210 1.68 -7.99 -5.85
C LEU A 210 1.75 -6.47 -5.67
N GLN A 211 2.92 -5.98 -5.28
CA GLN A 211 3.27 -4.58 -5.51
C GLN A 211 4.04 -4.45 -6.83
N VAL A 212 4.06 -3.24 -7.38
CA VAL A 212 4.87 -2.86 -8.52
C VAL A 212 5.80 -1.74 -8.09
N ARG A 213 7.11 -1.93 -8.23
CA ARG A 213 8.07 -0.81 -8.22
C ARG A 213 8.02 -0.18 -9.60
N LEU A 214 7.63 1.09 -9.66
CA LEU A 214 7.51 1.82 -10.92
C LEU A 214 8.88 2.31 -11.42
N ASP A 215 9.04 2.37 -12.75
CA ASP A 215 10.27 2.88 -13.40
C ASP A 215 10.36 4.42 -13.39
N ASN A 216 9.35 5.09 -12.85
CA ASN A 216 9.29 6.55 -12.82
C ASN A 216 10.33 7.14 -11.86
N ASN A 217 10.67 8.40 -12.10
CA ASN A 217 11.49 9.22 -11.19
C ASN A 217 10.62 9.97 -10.17
N ASP A 218 9.39 9.51 -9.93
CA ASP A 218 8.48 10.15 -8.98
C ASP A 218 8.83 9.66 -7.58
N GLU A 219 9.52 10.53 -6.83
CA GLU A 219 9.94 10.24 -5.46
C GLU A 219 8.75 10.01 -4.51
N GLU A 220 7.58 10.59 -4.80
CA GLU A 220 6.35 10.47 -4.00
C GLU A 220 5.54 9.22 -4.36
N LYS A 221 5.68 8.69 -5.58
CA LYS A 221 4.92 7.51 -6.04
C LYS A 221 5.83 6.43 -6.64
N LYS A 222 6.69 5.88 -5.79
CA LYS A 222 7.63 4.81 -6.15
C LYS A 222 6.98 3.43 -6.32
N TYR A 223 5.91 3.16 -5.59
CA TYR A 223 5.26 1.87 -5.54
C TYR A 223 3.75 2.00 -5.71
N CYS A 224 3.13 0.98 -6.30
CA CYS A 224 1.68 0.83 -6.30
C CYS A 224 1.29 -0.64 -6.13
N TRP A 225 0.07 -0.88 -5.69
CA TRP A 225 -0.49 -2.22 -5.68
C TRP A 225 -0.96 -2.63 -7.08
N PHE A 226 -0.74 -3.90 -7.42
CA PHE A 226 -1.31 -4.53 -8.61
C PHE A 226 -2.82 -4.70 -8.40
N SER A 227 -3.57 -3.70 -8.87
CA SER A 227 -4.99 -3.55 -8.64
C SER A 227 -5.71 -3.37 -9.96
N SER A 228 -6.95 -3.83 -10.02
CA SER A 228 -7.88 -3.65 -11.14
C SER A 228 -9.16 -2.94 -10.70
N GLU A 229 -9.08 -2.22 -9.57
CA GLU A 229 -10.18 -1.40 -9.06
C GLU A 229 -10.73 -0.46 -10.15
N GLY A 230 -12.06 -0.40 -10.24
CA GLY A 230 -12.77 0.41 -11.22
C GLY A 230 -12.72 -0.12 -12.67
N LYS A 231 -12.22 -1.35 -12.90
CA LYS A 231 -12.28 -2.02 -14.21
C LYS A 231 -13.43 -3.04 -14.26
N PRO A 232 -13.97 -3.36 -15.47
CA PRO A 232 -15.00 -4.39 -15.61
C PRO A 232 -14.51 -5.75 -15.12
N GLU A 233 -15.29 -6.37 -14.23
CA GLU A 233 -14.90 -7.60 -13.52
C GLU A 233 -13.57 -7.49 -12.76
N GLY A 234 -13.12 -6.26 -12.49
CA GLY A 234 -11.90 -6.01 -11.76
C GLY A 234 -12.07 -6.23 -10.26
N THR A 235 -10.93 -6.41 -9.60
CA THR A 235 -10.83 -6.57 -8.14
C THR A 235 -9.82 -5.57 -7.57
N PRO A 236 -10.15 -4.91 -6.43
CA PRO A 236 -9.21 -4.03 -5.75
C PRO A 236 -8.11 -4.82 -5.06
N ALA A 237 -6.94 -4.20 -4.92
CA ALA A 237 -5.88 -4.71 -4.07
C ALA A 237 -5.96 -4.09 -2.67
N HIS A 238 -5.59 -4.87 -1.65
CA HIS A 238 -5.53 -4.38 -0.28
C HIS A 238 -4.10 -4.12 0.16
N ALA A 239 -3.94 -3.32 1.20
CA ALA A 239 -2.65 -3.06 1.83
C ALA A 239 -2.22 -4.27 2.70
N TRP A 240 -1.83 -5.38 2.06
CA TRP A 240 -1.45 -6.61 2.75
C TRP A 240 -0.11 -6.51 3.47
N ILE A 241 -0.05 -7.06 4.68
CA ILE A 241 1.19 -7.23 5.46
C ILE A 241 2.00 -8.36 4.82
N GLY A 242 3.25 -8.09 4.45
CA GLY A 242 4.16 -9.08 3.87
C GLY A 242 5.07 -9.74 4.89
N VAL A 243 5.45 -10.99 4.66
CA VAL A 243 6.43 -11.72 5.47
C VAL A 243 7.61 -12.17 4.60
N SER A 244 8.82 -11.87 5.08
CA SER A 244 10.09 -12.31 4.48
C SER A 244 10.86 -13.13 5.52
N GLY A 245 10.91 -14.45 5.32
CA GLY A 245 11.46 -15.40 6.27
C GLY A 245 10.41 -16.40 6.75
N GLY A 246 10.63 -16.99 7.93
CA GLY A 246 9.75 -17.99 8.53
C GLY A 246 9.51 -17.74 10.01
N PRO A 247 8.84 -18.67 10.71
CA PRO A 247 8.56 -18.50 12.13
C PRO A 247 9.83 -18.31 12.96
N ALA A 248 9.83 -17.33 13.87
CA ALA A 248 10.97 -16.92 14.66
C ALA A 248 10.54 -16.19 15.93
N LYS A 249 11.24 -16.43 17.04
CA LYS A 249 11.02 -15.71 18.31
C LYS A 249 11.36 -14.22 18.24
N THR A 250 12.28 -13.84 17.36
CA THR A 250 12.67 -12.44 17.12
C THR A 250 12.32 -12.05 15.69
N VAL A 251 11.44 -11.06 15.55
CA VAL A 251 10.95 -10.56 14.25
C VAL A 251 11.21 -9.07 14.15
N LEU A 252 11.51 -8.58 12.95
CA LEU A 252 11.65 -7.15 12.67
C LEU A 252 10.47 -6.66 11.84
N VAL A 253 9.98 -5.45 12.11
CA VAL A 253 8.94 -4.79 11.31
C VAL A 253 9.58 -3.63 10.56
N THR A 254 9.37 -3.56 9.25
CA THR A 254 9.90 -2.49 8.39
C THR A 254 8.88 -2.06 7.33
N GLU A 255 9.21 -1.01 6.57
CA GLU A 255 8.34 -0.42 5.56
C GLU A 255 8.61 -1.02 4.17
N GLY A 256 7.57 -1.60 3.57
CA GLY A 256 7.61 -2.06 2.17
C GLY A 256 8.15 -3.49 1.98
N PRO A 257 7.50 -4.32 1.14
CA PRO A 257 7.89 -5.72 0.91
C PRO A 257 9.30 -5.90 0.33
N LEU A 258 9.72 -5.08 -0.65
CA LEU A 258 11.06 -5.22 -1.24
C LEU A 258 12.18 -4.97 -0.20
N LYS A 259 11.96 -4.02 0.71
CA LYS A 259 12.89 -3.73 1.80
C LYS A 259 13.01 -4.91 2.75
N ALA A 260 11.89 -5.48 3.16
CA ALA A 260 11.86 -6.68 4.01
C ALA A 260 12.57 -7.87 3.35
N ASP A 261 12.36 -8.10 2.05
CA ASP A 261 13.04 -9.17 1.31
C ASP A 261 14.57 -9.00 1.30
N VAL A 262 15.04 -7.78 1.01
CA VAL A 262 16.48 -7.45 1.01
C VAL A 262 17.07 -7.57 2.41
N ALA A 263 16.41 -6.99 3.41
CA ALA A 263 16.88 -7.03 4.80
C ALA A 263 16.90 -8.47 5.36
N HIS A 264 15.89 -9.28 5.05
CA HIS A 264 15.86 -10.71 5.37
C HIS A 264 17.05 -11.43 4.72
N TYR A 265 17.28 -11.22 3.43
CA TYR A 265 18.40 -11.88 2.74
C TYR A 265 19.77 -11.52 3.34
N LEU A 266 19.96 -10.24 3.71
CA LEU A 266 21.23 -9.74 4.21
C LEU A 266 21.50 -10.13 5.67
N SER A 267 20.47 -10.23 6.50
CA SER A 267 20.61 -10.43 7.96
C SER A 267 20.18 -11.81 8.46
N ARG A 268 19.39 -12.55 7.66
CA ARG A 268 18.76 -13.84 8.00
C ARG A 268 17.68 -13.79 9.09
N TYR A 269 17.34 -12.61 9.60
CA TYR A 269 16.18 -12.45 10.47
C TYR A 269 14.87 -12.46 9.68
N THR A 270 13.77 -12.81 10.34
CA THR A 270 12.42 -12.67 9.76
C THR A 270 11.96 -11.23 9.81
N PHE A 271 11.44 -10.75 8.68
CA PHE A 271 10.88 -9.40 8.55
C PHE A 271 9.39 -9.45 8.24
N ILE A 272 8.66 -8.52 8.83
CA ILE A 272 7.31 -8.14 8.46
C ILE A 272 7.38 -6.80 7.72
N ALA A 273 6.78 -6.74 6.54
CA ALA A 273 6.61 -5.52 5.77
C ALA A 273 5.21 -4.94 5.98
N VAL A 274 5.13 -3.70 6.49
CA VAL A 274 3.87 -2.95 6.53
C VAL A 274 3.80 -1.97 5.34
N PRO A 275 2.69 -1.97 4.56
CA PRO A 275 2.51 -1.09 3.42
C PRO A 275 2.05 0.31 3.89
N GLY A 276 2.99 1.05 4.46
CA GLY A 276 2.77 2.31 5.12
C GLY A 276 2.53 2.14 6.62
N VAL A 277 3.04 3.09 7.41
CA VAL A 277 3.09 3.03 8.88
C VAL A 277 1.72 2.95 9.56
N ASN A 278 0.64 3.33 8.85
CA ASN A 278 -0.74 3.25 9.34
C ASN A 278 -1.46 1.96 8.95
N SER A 279 -0.88 1.12 8.09
CA SER A 279 -1.47 -0.12 7.56
C SER A 279 -1.08 -1.34 8.41
N ILE A 280 -1.30 -1.25 9.74
CA ILE A 280 -0.85 -2.25 10.72
C ILE A 280 -1.97 -3.20 11.20
N ARG A 281 -3.18 -3.08 10.64
CA ARG A 281 -4.32 -3.88 11.09
C ARG A 281 -4.03 -5.39 10.93
N GLY A 282 -4.14 -6.13 12.03
CA GLY A 282 -3.92 -7.58 12.04
C GLY A 282 -2.47 -8.01 12.21
N ILE A 283 -1.54 -7.07 12.46
CA ILE A 283 -0.13 -7.40 12.67
C ILE A 283 0.09 -8.32 13.88
N GLU A 284 -0.68 -8.15 14.96
CA GLU A 284 -0.65 -9.07 16.12
C GLU A 284 -0.93 -10.53 15.75
N GLN A 285 -1.83 -10.78 14.79
CA GLN A 285 -2.13 -12.14 14.34
C GLN A 285 -0.95 -12.73 13.55
N VAL A 286 -0.37 -11.94 12.64
CA VAL A 286 0.82 -12.35 11.88
C VAL A 286 1.99 -12.66 12.81
N LEU A 287 2.22 -11.83 13.83
CA LEU A 287 3.28 -12.04 14.82
C LEU A 287 3.06 -13.32 15.65
N LYS A 288 1.81 -13.61 16.05
CA LYS A 288 1.46 -14.85 16.75
C LYS A 288 1.71 -16.08 15.88
N GLU A 289 1.31 -16.04 14.62
CA GLU A 289 1.55 -17.12 13.65
C GLU A 289 3.04 -17.36 13.37
N LEU A 290 3.88 -16.33 13.54
CA LEU A 290 5.34 -16.43 13.47
C LEU A 290 5.99 -16.89 14.78
N TYR A 291 5.22 -17.11 15.86
CA TYR A 291 5.72 -17.38 17.21
C TYR A 291 6.67 -16.29 17.74
N ALA A 292 6.41 -15.04 17.37
CA ALA A 292 7.22 -13.90 17.83
C ALA A 292 7.02 -13.66 19.33
N GLU A 293 8.13 -13.46 20.04
CA GLU A 293 8.16 -13.00 21.44
C GLU A 293 8.73 -11.58 21.51
N ARG A 294 9.80 -11.34 20.72
CA ARG A 294 10.48 -10.05 20.62
C ARG A 294 10.29 -9.45 19.24
N VAL A 295 9.91 -8.18 19.21
CA VAL A 295 9.69 -7.41 17.97
C VAL A 295 10.59 -6.20 17.94
N TYR A 296 11.34 -6.03 16.86
CA TYR A 296 12.08 -4.81 16.59
C TYR A 296 11.38 -3.97 15.54
N ILE A 297 11.03 -2.72 15.84
CA ILE A 297 10.52 -1.78 14.85
C ILE A 297 11.71 -1.08 14.20
N ALA A 298 11.86 -1.26 12.89
CA ALA A 298 12.96 -0.78 12.06
C ALA A 298 12.40 0.02 10.87
N PHE A 299 11.69 1.11 11.18
CA PHE A 299 11.20 2.09 10.21
C PHE A 299 12.32 3.02 9.74
N ASP A 300 12.12 3.65 8.58
CA ASP A 300 13.16 4.47 7.95
C ASP A 300 13.60 5.63 8.86
N THR A 301 14.86 6.06 8.69
CA THR A 301 15.47 7.08 9.57
C THR A 301 14.84 8.47 9.44
N ASP A 302 13.97 8.66 8.44
CA ASP A 302 13.14 9.84 8.18
C ASP A 302 12.31 10.28 9.42
N LYS A 303 12.19 9.40 10.43
CA LYS A 303 11.57 9.68 11.74
C LYS A 303 12.19 10.83 12.54
N ALA A 304 13.46 11.16 12.31
CA ALA A 304 14.11 12.26 13.03
C ALA A 304 13.57 13.65 12.63
N THR A 305 12.95 13.75 11.45
CA THR A 305 12.38 15.00 10.92
C THR A 305 10.85 14.93 10.75
N ASN A 306 10.26 13.73 10.79
CA ASN A 306 8.83 13.53 10.60
C ASN A 306 8.11 13.06 11.88
N VAL A 307 7.47 14.00 12.58
CA VAL A 307 6.66 13.75 13.80
C VAL A 307 5.56 12.69 13.56
N TYR A 308 5.04 12.58 12.34
CA TYR A 308 3.98 11.62 12.02
C TYR A 308 4.49 10.18 11.94
N VAL A 309 5.72 9.97 11.42
CA VAL A 309 6.37 8.65 11.41
C VAL A 309 6.64 8.20 12.85
N LYS A 310 7.13 9.11 13.70
CA LYS A 310 7.33 8.84 15.13
C LYS A 310 6.02 8.47 15.84
N LYS A 311 4.94 9.23 15.59
CA LYS A 311 3.61 8.92 16.15
C LYS A 311 3.10 7.55 15.72
N ALA A 312 3.33 7.15 14.47
CA ALA A 312 2.93 5.84 13.98
C ALA A 312 3.79 4.70 14.58
N GLU A 313 5.09 4.91 14.75
CA GLU A 313 6.00 4.00 15.48
C GLU A 313 5.55 3.82 16.93
N ASP A 314 5.26 4.91 17.65
CA ASP A 314 4.76 4.88 19.03
C ASP A 314 3.40 4.18 19.16
N THR A 315 2.53 4.39 18.17
CA THR A 315 1.22 3.71 18.09
C THR A 315 1.38 2.21 17.89
N LEU A 316 2.26 1.80 16.96
CA LEU A 316 2.56 0.40 16.72
C LEU A 316 3.20 -0.25 17.95
N LYS A 317 4.19 0.42 18.56
CA LYS A 317 4.83 -0.04 19.79
C LYS A 317 3.80 -0.30 20.89
N SER A 318 2.95 0.69 21.17
CA SER A 318 1.92 0.57 22.20
C SER A 318 0.92 -0.56 21.91
N LEU A 319 0.52 -0.73 20.65
CA LEU A 319 -0.35 -1.82 20.21
C LEU A 319 0.28 -3.18 20.50
N LEU A 320 1.54 -3.36 20.14
CA LEU A 320 2.25 -4.62 20.29
C LEU A 320 2.57 -4.94 21.76
N GLU A 321 3.01 -3.95 22.55
CA GLU A 321 3.25 -4.13 23.99
C GLU A 321 1.95 -4.54 24.71
N LYS A 322 0.81 -3.92 24.36
CA LYS A 322 -0.51 -4.29 24.89
C LYS A 322 -0.91 -5.73 24.54
N ASN A 323 -0.38 -6.28 23.45
CA ASN A 323 -0.59 -7.66 23.03
C ASN A 323 0.48 -8.64 23.57
N GLY A 324 1.38 -8.19 24.46
CA GLY A 324 2.30 -9.05 25.20
C GLY A 324 3.66 -9.30 24.52
N PHE A 325 4.02 -8.53 23.50
CA PHE A 325 5.33 -8.64 22.85
C PHE A 325 6.41 -7.79 23.54
N ASP A 326 7.66 -8.25 23.58
CA ASP A 326 8.84 -7.43 23.94
C ASP A 326 9.22 -6.56 22.74
N VAL A 327 8.83 -5.29 22.76
CA VAL A 327 9.00 -4.38 21.62
C VAL A 327 10.16 -3.43 21.84
N ARG A 328 11.03 -3.32 20.83
CA ARG A 328 12.18 -2.41 20.83
C ARG A 328 12.26 -1.64 19.53
N ILE A 329 12.62 -0.37 19.61
CA ILE A 329 12.91 0.43 18.42
C ILE A 329 14.36 0.19 18.01
N LYS A 330 14.60 0.04 16.71
CA LYS A 330 15.95 -0.04 16.14
C LYS A 330 16.30 1.24 15.41
N ASP A 331 17.48 1.74 15.75
CA ASP A 331 18.15 2.85 15.11
C ASP A 331 19.48 2.38 14.53
N TRP A 332 19.92 3.07 13.49
CA TRP A 332 21.20 2.89 12.86
C TRP A 332 21.75 4.24 12.38
N ASP A 333 22.94 4.21 11.77
CA ASP A 333 23.58 5.38 11.24
C ASP A 333 22.69 6.08 10.19
N ARG A 334 22.37 7.35 10.45
CA ARG A 334 21.43 8.18 9.65
C ARG A 334 21.90 8.44 8.21
N ARG A 335 23.13 8.07 7.85
CA ARG A 335 23.58 8.08 6.46
C ARG A 335 22.85 7.06 5.58
N TYR A 336 22.20 6.07 6.20
CA TYR A 336 21.42 5.05 5.51
C TYR A 336 19.94 5.24 5.77
N LYS A 337 19.16 5.41 4.71
CA LYS A 337 17.73 5.69 4.81
C LYS A 337 16.96 4.50 5.40
N GLY A 338 17.10 3.34 4.77
CA GLY A 338 16.41 2.11 5.16
C GLY A 338 17.31 1.11 5.89
N VAL A 339 16.68 0.17 6.60
CA VAL A 339 17.38 -0.95 7.25
C VAL A 339 18.10 -1.84 6.23
N ASP A 340 17.56 -1.97 5.01
CA ASP A 340 18.17 -2.69 3.90
C ASP A 340 19.47 -2.02 3.43
N ASP A 341 19.47 -0.68 3.30
CA ASP A 341 20.66 0.09 2.95
C ASP A 341 21.77 -0.08 3.99
N TYR A 342 21.41 0.01 5.28
CA TYR A 342 22.34 -0.17 6.39
C TYR A 342 22.94 -1.59 6.43
N LEU A 343 22.10 -2.62 6.29
CA LEU A 343 22.55 -4.01 6.25
C LEU A 343 23.46 -4.28 5.05
N LEU A 344 23.19 -3.65 3.90
CA LEU A 344 24.02 -3.78 2.71
C LEU A 344 25.40 -3.17 2.93
N ALA A 345 25.47 -2.01 3.57
CA ALA A 345 26.73 -1.37 3.92
C ALA A 345 27.56 -2.24 4.88
N LEU A 346 26.94 -2.77 5.94
CA LEU A 346 27.62 -3.69 6.87
C LEU A 346 28.16 -4.94 6.17
N LYS A 347 27.39 -5.52 5.23
CA LYS A 347 27.85 -6.67 4.45
C LYS A 347 29.08 -6.32 3.61
N LYS A 348 29.06 -5.16 2.94
CA LYS A 348 30.20 -4.68 2.14
C LYS A 348 31.44 -4.43 2.99
N GLU A 349 31.29 -3.85 4.18
CA GLU A 349 32.40 -3.65 5.13
C GLU A 349 32.99 -4.96 5.63
N LYS A 350 32.17 -5.96 5.94
CA LYS A 350 32.66 -7.28 6.33
C LYS A 350 33.46 -7.96 5.22
N VAL A 351 33.01 -7.89 3.97
CA VAL A 351 33.74 -8.45 2.82
C VAL A 351 35.10 -7.77 2.66
N LYS A 352 35.18 -6.45 2.80
CA LYS A 352 36.44 -5.68 2.73
C LYS A 352 37.45 -6.00 3.83
N LYS A 353 37.04 -6.61 4.94
CA LYS A 353 37.95 -7.02 6.03
C LYS A 353 38.47 -8.45 5.86
N VAL A 354 37.85 -9.22 4.97
CA VAL A 354 38.19 -10.63 4.70
C VAL A 354 39.09 -10.78 3.47
N VAL A 355 39.02 -9.82 2.54
CA VAL A 355 39.95 -9.62 1.43
C VAL A 355 41.03 -8.65 1.86
#